data_AF-A0A2U1PPP1-F1
#
_entry.id   AF-A0A2U1PPP1-F1
#
_cell.length_a   1.000
_cell.length_b   1.000
_cell.length_c   1.000
_cell.angle_alpha   90.00
_cell.angle_beta   90.00
_cell.angle_gamma   90.00
#
_symmetry.space_group_name_H-M   'P 1'
#
loop_
_entity.id
_entity.type
_entity.pdbx_description
1 polymer ?
#
loop_
_entity_poly.entity_id
_entity_poly.type
_entity_poly.pdbx_seq_one_letter_code
_entity_poly.pdbx_strand_id
1 'polypeptide(L)'
;MEHFSANKGEYPRMEDKIRSVTYSGKLDQKGIDLPSLLCPVCDTYIENVNHVFVRCELASQVWDRIFRWLDMVQPIFLSIADIMDWIVSMNCSLKRKKVLEAIILTAMWVIWKYRNNNLFGSVNMKRSSMM
;
A
#
# COMPACT_ATOMS: atom_id res chain seq x y z
N MET A 1 -3.64 -6.50 44.85
CA MET A 1 -4.09 -5.52 43.84
C MET A 1 -3.11 -5.58 42.69
N GLU A 2 -3.46 -6.39 41.69
CA GLU A 2 -2.69 -6.55 40.46
C GLU A 2 -2.88 -5.30 39.61
N HIS A 3 -1.81 -4.55 39.34
CA HIS A 3 -1.84 -3.50 38.34
C HIS A 3 -1.41 -4.07 36.99
N PHE A 4 -2.43 -4.17 36.14
CA PHE A 4 -2.47 -4.69 34.79
C PHE A 4 -1.41 -4.05 33.88
N SER A 5 -0.58 -4.91 33.30
CA SER A 5 0.40 -4.58 32.26
C SER A 5 -0.34 -4.18 30.98
N ALA A 6 -0.22 -2.92 30.56
CA ALA A 6 -0.60 -2.50 29.21
C ALA A 6 0.56 -2.84 28.27
N ASN A 7 0.55 -4.08 27.79
CA ASN A 7 1.42 -4.50 26.70
C ASN A 7 1.06 -3.67 25.47
N LYS A 8 1.89 -2.67 25.15
CA LYS A 8 1.75 -1.85 23.94
C LYS A 8 1.86 -2.80 22.77
N GLY A 9 0.73 -3.11 22.14
CA GLY A 9 0.71 -3.77 20.85
C GLY A 9 1.46 -2.88 19.86
N GLU A 10 2.73 -3.18 19.65
CA GLU A 10 3.52 -2.61 18.57
C GLU A 10 2.89 -3.09 17.26
N TYR A 11 2.04 -2.24 16.70
CA TYR A 11 1.61 -2.40 15.32
C TYR A 11 2.87 -2.33 14.44
N PRO A 12 3.15 -3.34 13.59
CA PRO A 12 4.32 -3.33 12.74
C PRO A 12 4.37 -2.04 11.93
N ARG A 13 5.49 -1.31 12.03
CA ARG A 13 5.69 -0.01 11.38
C ARG A 13 5.51 -0.18 9.87
N MET A 14 4.72 0.70 9.26
CA MET A 14 4.31 0.59 7.85
C MET A 14 5.50 0.49 6.89
N GLU A 15 6.60 1.14 7.26
CA GLU A 15 7.89 1.12 6.57
C GLU A 15 8.42 -0.33 6.36
N ASP A 16 8.19 -1.21 7.32
CA ASP A 16 8.64 -2.60 7.28
C ASP A 16 7.81 -3.45 6.31
N LYS A 17 6.54 -3.09 6.08
CA LYS A 17 5.68 -3.72 5.07
C LYS A 17 5.86 -3.11 3.69
N ILE A 18 6.11 -1.80 3.58
CA ILE A 18 6.40 -1.11 2.31
C ILE A 18 7.66 -1.69 1.63
N ARG A 19 8.67 -2.11 2.40
CA ARG A 19 9.86 -2.81 1.89
C ARG A 19 9.56 -4.16 1.20
N SER A 20 8.39 -4.75 1.44
CA SER A 20 7.95 -5.96 0.72
C SER A 20 7.23 -5.66 -0.60
N VAL A 21 6.99 -4.39 -0.92
CA VAL A 21 6.15 -3.95 -2.06
C VAL A 21 6.96 -3.65 -3.32
N THR A 22 8.28 -3.50 -3.23
CA THR A 22 9.15 -3.33 -4.41
C THR A 22 9.65 -4.66 -4.93
N TYR A 23 9.49 -4.86 -6.23
CA TYR A 23 9.78 -6.07 -6.98
C TYR A 23 11.17 -6.69 -6.69
N SER A 24 11.17 -7.99 -6.39
CA SER A 24 12.29 -8.95 -6.51
C SER A 24 13.58 -8.81 -5.68
N GLY A 25 13.51 -8.37 -4.43
CA GLY A 25 14.68 -8.52 -3.52
C GLY A 25 14.79 -9.90 -2.86
N LYS A 26 13.68 -10.63 -2.73
CA LYS A 26 13.59 -11.81 -1.83
C LYS A 26 13.04 -13.09 -2.47
N LEU A 27 12.70 -13.08 -3.76
CA LEU A 27 12.07 -14.23 -4.43
C LEU A 27 12.97 -14.95 -5.44
N ASP A 28 14.08 -14.31 -5.84
CA ASP A 28 15.09 -14.95 -6.69
C ASP A 28 15.77 -16.13 -5.97
N GLN A 29 15.91 -16.05 -4.63
CA GLN A 29 16.36 -17.18 -3.80
C GLN A 29 15.37 -18.36 -3.75
N LYS A 30 14.14 -18.21 -4.27
CA LYS A 30 13.10 -19.25 -4.21
C LYS A 30 12.71 -19.84 -5.57
N GLY A 31 13.42 -19.49 -6.64
CA GLY A 31 13.20 -20.09 -7.97
C GLY A 31 11.83 -19.81 -8.56
N ILE A 32 11.22 -18.67 -8.22
CA ILE A 32 9.93 -18.25 -8.76
C ILE A 32 10.19 -17.42 -10.01
N ASP A 33 9.68 -17.87 -11.16
CA ASP A 33 9.68 -17.14 -12.42
C ASP A 33 9.15 -15.73 -12.20
N LEU A 34 9.96 -14.74 -12.52
CA LEU A 34 9.71 -13.38 -12.09
C LEU A 34 8.67 -12.71 -13.02
N PRO A 35 7.45 -12.43 -12.54
CA PRO A 35 6.36 -12.04 -13.41
C PRO A 35 6.46 -10.55 -13.79
N SER A 36 7.03 -10.23 -14.96
CA SER A 36 7.11 -8.88 -15.57
C SER A 36 7.59 -7.72 -14.66
N LEU A 37 8.56 -6.92 -15.11
CA LEU A 37 8.92 -5.68 -14.39
C LEU A 37 7.77 -4.66 -14.31
N LEU A 38 6.69 -4.89 -15.05
CA LEU A 38 5.52 -4.02 -15.09
C LEU A 38 4.61 -4.24 -13.87
N CYS A 39 3.93 -3.18 -13.47
CA CYS A 39 2.97 -3.24 -12.39
C CYS A 39 1.84 -4.22 -12.73
N PRO A 40 1.57 -5.23 -11.88
CA PRO A 40 0.56 -6.26 -12.16
C PRO A 40 -0.89 -5.74 -12.13
N VAL A 41 -1.07 -4.44 -11.83
CA VAL A 41 -2.38 -3.78 -11.82
C VAL A 41 -2.65 -3.07 -13.15
N CYS A 42 -1.68 -2.32 -13.68
CA CYS A 42 -1.87 -1.52 -14.90
C CYS A 42 -1.14 -2.05 -16.13
N ASP A 43 -0.20 -2.99 -15.95
CA ASP A 43 0.61 -3.61 -17.00
C ASP A 43 1.28 -2.62 -17.99
N THR A 44 1.49 -1.38 -17.55
CA THR A 44 1.96 -0.28 -18.42
C THR A 44 3.28 0.32 -17.95
N TYR A 45 3.47 0.44 -16.63
CA TYR A 45 4.63 1.10 -16.04
C TYR A 45 5.42 0.14 -15.14
N ILE A 46 6.72 0.38 -15.03
CA ILE A 46 7.60 -0.38 -14.12
C ILE A 46 7.10 -0.26 -12.68
N GLU A 47 6.98 -1.41 -12.02
CA GLU A 47 6.53 -1.47 -10.65
C GLU A 47 7.54 -0.85 -9.68
N ASN A 48 7.06 0.11 -8.88
CA ASN A 48 7.76 0.65 -7.72
C ASN A 48 6.74 1.16 -6.70
N VAL A 49 7.17 1.43 -5.46
CA VAL A 49 6.30 1.90 -4.38
C VAL A 49 5.44 3.09 -4.81
N ASN A 50 6.07 4.14 -5.33
CA ASN A 50 5.35 5.36 -5.70
C ASN A 50 4.39 5.13 -6.87
N HIS A 51 4.72 4.23 -7.80
CA HIS A 51 3.78 3.82 -8.82
C HIS A 51 2.58 3.10 -8.20
N VAL A 52 2.80 2.02 -7.44
CA VAL A 52 1.71 1.20 -6.86
C VAL A 52 0.76 2.03 -6.01
N PHE A 53 1.28 2.91 -5.15
CA PHE A 53 0.47 3.62 -4.16
C PHE A 53 -0.01 5.00 -4.58
N VAL A 54 0.56 5.60 -5.64
CA VAL A 54 0.27 7.00 -6.00
C VAL A 54 -0.04 7.17 -7.47
N ARG A 55 0.83 6.67 -8.36
CA ARG A 55 0.76 6.98 -9.80
C ARG A 55 0.01 5.96 -10.64
N CYS A 56 -0.22 4.76 -10.11
CA CYS A 56 -1.01 3.73 -10.78
C CYS A 56 -2.45 4.23 -10.96
N GLU A 57 -3.07 3.89 -12.08
CA GLU A 57 -4.44 4.32 -12.38
C GLU A 57 -5.43 3.90 -11.28
N LEU A 58 -5.28 2.69 -10.75
CA LEU A 58 -6.05 2.23 -9.59
C LEU A 58 -5.86 3.16 -8.38
N ALA A 59 -4.61 3.50 -8.05
CA ALA A 59 -4.33 4.35 -6.91
C ALA A 59 -4.92 5.75 -7.10
N SER A 60 -4.78 6.32 -8.30
CA SER A 60 -5.38 7.61 -8.66
C SER A 60 -6.89 7.61 -8.43
N GLN A 61 -7.60 6.57 -8.89
CA GLN A 61 -9.04 6.43 -8.68
C GLN A 61 -9.42 6.25 -7.20
N VAL A 62 -8.62 5.52 -6.42
CA VAL A 62 -8.84 5.36 -4.98
C VAL A 62 -8.69 6.70 -4.26
N TRP A 63 -7.64 7.46 -4.56
CA TRP A 63 -7.43 8.77 -3.96
C TRP A 63 -8.55 9.76 -4.33
N ASP A 64 -8.93 9.85 -5.61
CA ASP A 64 -10.03 10.72 -6.05
C ASP A 64 -11.34 10.43 -5.28
N ARG A 65 -11.69 9.14 -5.12
CA ARG A 65 -12.89 8.73 -4.34
C ARG A 65 -12.78 9.12 -2.87
N ILE A 66 -11.61 8.95 -2.26
CA ILE A 66 -11.40 9.30 -0.84
C ILE A 66 -11.49 10.81 -0.64
N PHE A 67 -10.84 11.61 -1.48
CA PHE A 67 -10.86 13.07 -1.35
C PHE A 67 -12.25 13.65 -1.60
N ARG A 68 -13.01 13.10 -2.54
CA ARG A 68 -14.44 13.43 -2.72
C ARG A 68 -15.28 13.06 -1.50
N TRP A 69 -15.07 11.87 -0.92
CA TRP A 69 -15.79 11.45 0.28
C TRP A 69 -15.48 12.33 1.50
N LEU A 70 -14.24 12.83 1.59
CA LEU A 70 -13.81 13.75 2.65
C LEU A 70 -14.24 15.21 2.42
N ASP A 71 -14.84 15.52 1.27
CA ASP A 71 -15.13 16.88 0.82
C ASP A 71 -13.88 17.78 0.85
N MET A 72 -12.78 17.26 0.28
CA MET A 72 -11.47 17.90 0.26
C MET A 72 -10.90 17.95 -1.15
N VAL A 73 -10.20 19.04 -1.48
CA VAL A 73 -9.44 19.13 -2.73
C VAL A 73 -8.24 18.21 -2.64
N GLN A 74 -8.11 17.30 -3.60
CA GLN A 74 -6.97 16.39 -3.69
C GLN A 74 -5.69 17.16 -4.07
N PRO A 75 -4.62 17.10 -3.26
CA PRO A 75 -3.31 17.59 -3.65
C PRO A 75 -2.68 16.72 -4.74
N ILE A 76 -1.70 17.28 -5.45
CA ILE A 76 -0.88 16.51 -6.37
C ILE A 76 0.12 15.70 -5.55
N PHE A 77 0.03 14.37 -5.65
CA PHE A 77 0.98 13.45 -5.05
C PHE A 77 1.80 12.77 -6.15
N LEU A 78 3.12 12.78 -6.01
CA LEU A 78 4.09 12.07 -6.86
C LEU A 78 4.75 10.91 -6.10
N SER A 79 4.74 10.97 -4.76
CA SER A 79 5.34 9.98 -3.88
C SER A 79 4.52 9.73 -2.61
N ILE A 80 4.83 8.64 -1.89
CA ILE A 80 4.28 8.44 -0.54
C ILE A 80 4.72 9.56 0.41
N ALA A 81 5.93 10.09 0.24
CA ALA A 81 6.42 11.18 1.08
C ALA A 81 5.53 12.41 0.96
N ASP A 82 5.06 12.74 -0.24
CA ASP A 82 4.17 13.88 -0.48
C ASP A 82 2.84 13.74 0.30
N ILE A 83 2.32 12.51 0.40
CA ILE A 83 1.11 12.21 1.20
C ILE A 83 1.39 12.44 2.68
N MET A 84 2.55 11.98 3.18
CA MET A 84 2.93 12.13 4.58
C MET A 84 3.16 13.61 4.94
N ASP A 85 3.89 14.34 4.10
CA ASP A 85 4.16 15.78 4.26
C ASP A 85 2.87 16.59 4.23
N TRP A 86 1.92 16.20 3.37
CA TRP A 86 0.60 16.78 3.34
C TRP A 86 -0.13 16.63 4.68
N ILE A 87 -0.21 15.42 5.26
CA ILE A 87 -0.85 15.22 6.58
C ILE A 87 -0.18 16.09 7.66
N VAL A 88 1.15 16.11 7.68
CA VAL A 88 1.93 16.85 8.69
C VAL A 88 1.65 18.35 8.58
N SER A 89 1.67 18.89 7.37
CA SER A 89 1.45 20.31 7.07
C SER A 89 0.01 20.80 7.32
N MET A 90 -0.98 19.90 7.46
CA MET A 90 -2.35 20.31 7.73
C MET A 90 -2.47 21.08 9.05
N ASN A 91 -3.05 22.28 8.98
CA ASN A 91 -3.38 23.06 10.16
C ASN A 91 -4.74 22.62 10.75
N CYS A 92 -4.77 21.45 11.39
CA CYS A 92 -5.98 20.92 12.03
C CYS A 92 -5.70 20.21 13.35
N SER A 93 -6.76 19.84 14.07
CA SER A 93 -6.64 19.18 15.38
C SER A 93 -5.95 17.82 15.28
N LEU A 94 -5.23 17.44 16.35
CA LEU A 94 -4.57 16.13 16.43
C LEU A 94 -5.52 14.96 16.21
N LYS A 95 -6.78 15.09 16.67
CA LYS A 95 -7.83 14.09 16.43
C LYS A 95 -8.12 13.94 14.94
N ARG A 96 -8.27 15.06 14.20
CA ARG A 96 -8.50 15.04 12.76
C ARG A 96 -7.29 14.47 12.01
N LYS A 97 -6.06 14.83 12.38
CA LYS A 97 -4.84 14.25 11.80
C LYS A 97 -4.82 12.72 11.93
N LYS A 98 -5.07 12.19 13.13
CA LYS A 98 -5.13 10.74 13.37
C LYS A 98 -6.20 10.02 12.55
N VAL A 99 -7.36 10.65 12.35
CA VAL A 99 -8.43 10.09 11.50
C VAL A 99 -7.97 10.04 10.04
N LEU A 100 -7.36 11.12 9.53
CA LEU A 100 -6.84 11.16 8.16
C LEU A 100 -5.71 10.16 7.95
N GLU A 101 -4.78 10.04 8.90
CA GLU A 101 -3.75 9.00 8.90
C GLU A 101 -4.38 7.61 8.79
N ALA A 102 -5.38 7.29 9.62
CA ALA A 102 -6.05 6.00 9.57
C ALA A 102 -6.72 5.72 8.21
N ILE A 103 -7.35 6.73 7.60
CA ILE A 103 -7.95 6.62 6.27
C ILE A 103 -6.87 6.34 5.21
N ILE A 104 -5.78 7.10 5.23
CA ILE A 104 -4.67 6.96 4.27
C ILE A 104 -4.01 5.59 4.40
N LEU A 105 -3.74 5.14 5.62
CA LEU A 105 -3.19 3.81 5.89
C LEU A 105 -4.12 2.70 5.39
N THR A 106 -5.43 2.86 5.60
CA THR A 106 -6.44 1.90 5.13
C THR A 106 -6.48 1.87 3.60
N ALA A 107 -6.46 3.03 2.94
CA ALA A 107 -6.44 3.14 1.48
C ALA A 107 -5.22 2.45 0.87
N MET A 108 -4.03 2.72 1.41
CA MET A 108 -2.80 2.05 1.00
C MET A 108 -2.90 0.54 1.20
N TRP A 109 -3.43 0.07 2.33
CA TRP A 109 -3.63 -1.38 2.54
C TRP A 109 -4.57 -2.01 1.50
N VAL A 110 -5.67 -1.34 1.14
CA VAL A 110 -6.60 -1.83 0.10
C VAL A 110 -5.92 -1.90 -1.26
N ILE A 111 -5.17 -0.87 -1.65
CA ILE A 111 -4.39 -0.84 -2.90
C ILE A 111 -3.40 -2.00 -2.94
N TRP A 112 -2.63 -2.19 -1.87
CA TRP A 112 -1.67 -3.29 -1.76
C TRP A 112 -2.34 -4.66 -1.84
N LYS A 113 -3.47 -4.84 -1.15
CA LYS A 113 -4.24 -6.08 -1.18
C LYS A 113 -4.75 -6.39 -2.59
N TYR A 114 -5.29 -5.40 -3.28
CA TYR A 114 -5.73 -5.56 -4.67
C TYR A 114 -4.58 -5.94 -5.60
N ARG A 115 -3.45 -5.24 -5.50
CA ARG A 115 -2.23 -5.55 -6.26
C ARG A 115 -1.80 -7.00 -6.05
N ASN A 116 -1.76 -7.46 -4.81
CA ASN A 116 -1.36 -8.84 -4.51
C ASN A 116 -2.35 -9.86 -5.04
N ASN A 117 -3.66 -9.58 -4.97
CA ASN A 117 -4.66 -10.44 -5.57
C ASN A 117 -4.50 -10.54 -7.10
N ASN A 118 -4.06 -9.49 -7.79
CA ASN A 118 -3.79 -9.55 -9.23
C ASN A 118 -2.52 -10.36 -9.54
N LEU A 119 -1.48 -10.19 -8.73
CA LEU A 119 -0.23 -10.95 -8.88
C LEU A 119 -0.40 -12.45 -8.61
N PHE A 120 -1.15 -12.81 -7.55
CA PHE A 120 -1.25 -14.19 -7.06
C PHE A 120 -2.58 -14.88 -7.37
N GLY A 121 -3.63 -14.13 -7.69
CA GLY A 121 -4.95 -14.68 -8.02
C GLY A 121 -5.06 -15.19 -9.46
N SER A 122 -4.14 -14.79 -10.35
CA SER A 122 -4.04 -15.27 -11.73
C SER A 122 -3.13 -16.50 -11.88
N VAL A 123 -2.36 -16.84 -10.84
CA VAL A 123 -1.65 -18.12 -10.77
C VAL A 123 -2.69 -19.20 -10.44
N ASN A 124 -3.32 -19.75 -11.48
CA ASN A 124 -3.70 -21.16 -11.45
C ASN A 124 -2.42 -21.90 -11.10
N MET A 125 -2.25 -22.23 -9.82
CA MET A 125 -1.31 -23.22 -9.37
C MET A 125 -1.69 -24.49 -10.12
N LYS A 126 -1.08 -24.71 -11.30
CA LYS A 126 -1.01 -26.05 -11.85
C LYS A 126 -0.34 -26.81 -10.73
N ARG A 127 -1.13 -27.58 -9.99
CA ARG A 127 -0.65 -28.72 -9.25
C ARG A 127 0.17 -29.48 -10.28
N SER A 128 1.49 -29.28 -10.25
CA SER A 128 2.39 -30.28 -10.78
C SER A 128 2.06 -31.50 -9.95
N SER A 129 1.33 -32.42 -10.58
CA SER A 129 1.09 -33.75 -10.10
C SER A 129 2.44 -34.31 -9.67
N MET A 130 2.70 -34.30 -8.36
CA MET A 130 3.77 -35.08 -7.78
C MET A 130 3.25 -36.51 -7.81
N MET A 131 3.69 -37.19 -8.88
CA MET A 131 3.79 -38.63 -9.12
C MET A 131 2.63 -39.51 -8.67
#